data_AF-A0A017RR45-F1
#
_entry.id   AF-A0A017RR45-F1
#
_cell.length_a   1.000
_cell.length_b   1.000
_cell.length_c   1.000
_cell.angle_alpha   90.00
_cell.angle_beta   90.00
_cell.angle_gamma   90.00
#
_symmetry.space_group_name_H-M   'P 1'
#
loop_
_entity.id
_entity.type
_entity.pdbx_description
1 polymer ?
#
loop_
_entity_poly.entity_id
_entity_poly.type
_entity_poly.pdbx_seq_one_letter_code
_entity_poly.pdbx_strand_id
1 'polypeptide(L)' 'GKSLSELSSEYGISKSTINGWIKNSRPVVIDEGEVVTMKEYKALKQEMARLKEENEILKKAMAIFAKK' A
#
# COMPACT_ATOMS: atom_id res chain seq x y z
N GLY A 1 23.95 15.49 5.61
CA GLY A 1 22.89 14.68 6.23
C GLY A 1 23.52 13.67 7.19
N LYS A 2 22.81 13.25 8.24
CA LYS A 2 23.26 12.23 9.19
C LYS A 2 23.22 10.83 8.54
N SER A 3 24.20 9.99 8.85
CA SER A 3 24.23 8.58 8.44
C SER A 3 23.19 7.75 9.19
N LEU A 4 22.83 6.59 8.64
CA LEU A 4 21.90 5.65 9.26
C LEU A 4 22.41 5.15 10.63
N SER A 5 23.73 5.07 10.80
CA SER A 5 24.37 4.68 12.06
C SER A 5 24.20 5.75 13.13
N GLU A 6 24.45 7.02 12.79
CA GLU A 6 24.26 8.14 13.72
C GLU A 6 22.80 8.26 14.16
N LEU A 7 21.87 8.15 13.21
CA LEU A 7 20.43 8.21 13.50
C LEU A 7 19.96 7.04 14.38
N SER A 8 20.51 5.85 14.15
CA SER A 8 20.22 4.67 14.96
C SER A 8 20.73 4.81 16.39
N SER A 9 21.95 5.34 16.57
CA SER A 9 22.56 5.57 17.87
C SER A 9 21.91 6.72 18.65
N GLU A 10 21.56 7.82 17.98
CA GLU A 10 20.96 9.01 18.62
C GLU A 10 19.54 8.74 19.14
N TYR A 11 18.73 8.01 18.37
CA TYR A 11 17.32 7.77 18.71
C TYR A 11 17.06 6.38 19.30
N GLY A 12 18.08 5.52 19.41
CA GLY A 12 17.92 4.14 19.89
C GLY A 12 17.07 3.25 18.99
N ILE A 13 16.82 3.68 17.74
CA ILE A 13 15.99 2.96 16.78
C ILE A 13 16.88 2.07 15.92
N SER A 14 16.44 0.85 15.63
CA SER A 14 17.21 -0.06 14.78
C SER A 14 17.35 0.50 13.34
N LYS A 15 18.51 0.23 12.72
CA LYS A 15 18.75 0.60 11.32
C LYS A 15 17.71 0.01 10.36
N SER A 16 17.17 -1.17 10.65
CA SER A 16 16.14 -1.82 9.82
C SER A 16 14.81 -1.09 9.90
N THR A 17 14.42 -0.59 11.08
CA THR A 17 13.22 0.24 11.25
C THR A 17 13.31 1.52 10.43
N ILE A 18 14.44 2.23 10.52
CA ILE A 18 14.67 3.47 9.76
C ILE A 18 14.64 3.18 8.25
N ASN A 19 15.30 2.11 7.80
CA ASN A 19 15.24 1.67 6.40
C ASN A 19 13.80 1.31 5.96
N GLY A 20 13.02 0.71 6.85
CA GLY A 20 11.60 0.43 6.63
C GLY A 20 10.80 1.70 6.39
N TRP A 21 11.02 2.74 7.19
CA TRP A 21 10.39 4.05 6.99
C TRP A 21 10.79 4.67 5.66
N ILE A 22 12.09 4.69 5.33
CA ILE A 22 12.58 5.22 4.05
C ILE A 22 11.92 4.49 2.88
N LYS A 23 11.83 3.16 2.93
CA LYS A 23 11.21 2.36 1.87
C LYS A 23 9.72 2.67 1.73
N ASN A 24 9.01 2.81 2.85
CA ASN A 24 7.57 3.04 2.86
C ASN A 24 7.19 4.47 2.47
N SER A 25 8.03 5.45 2.80
CA SER A 25 7.84 6.87 2.47
C SER A 25 8.37 7.26 1.10
N ARG A 26 8.96 6.31 0.35
CA ARG A 26 9.40 6.56 -1.02
C ARG A 26 8.21 7.00 -1.87
N PRO A 27 8.31 8.16 -2.55
CA PRO A 27 7.26 8.61 -3.45
C PRO A 27 7.18 7.68 -4.65
N VAL A 28 5.96 7.44 -5.08
CA VAL A 28 5.57 6.69 -6.27
C VAL A 28 4.68 7.62 -7.07
N VAL A 29 5.12 7.92 -8.29
CA VAL A 29 4.29 8.65 -9.24
C VAL A 29 3.28 7.66 -9.82
N ILE A 30 2.01 7.95 -9.65
CA ILE A 30 0.90 7.28 -10.31
C ILE A 30 0.33 8.19 -11.41
N ASP A 31 -0.77 7.75 -12.01
CA ASP A 31 -1.40 8.41 -13.16
C ASP A 31 -1.62 9.91 -12.96
N GLU A 32 -1.54 10.67 -14.06
CA GLU A 32 -1.68 12.13 -14.08
C GLU A 32 -0.77 12.92 -13.10
N GLY A 33 0.35 12.32 -12.66
CA GLY A 33 1.33 13.00 -11.81
C GLY A 33 0.95 13.02 -10.33
N GLU A 34 -0.06 12.25 -9.91
CA GLU A 34 -0.35 12.04 -8.50
C GLU A 34 0.82 11.30 -7.83
N VAL A 35 1.31 11.82 -6.70
CA VAL A 35 2.42 11.21 -5.97
C VAL A 35 1.87 10.63 -4.66
N VAL A 36 1.98 9.32 -4.50
CA VAL A 36 1.64 8.63 -3.24
C VAL A 36 2.87 7.94 -2.66
N THR A 37 2.79 7.53 -1.41
CA THR A 37 3.83 6.70 -0.80
C THR A 37 3.69 5.23 -1.22
N MET A 38 4.81 4.48 -1.20
CA MET A 38 4.81 3.02 -1.39
C MET A 38 3.82 2.29 -0.45
N LYS A 39 3.62 2.82 0.77
CA LYS A 39 2.68 2.27 1.74
C LYS A 39 1.23 2.43 1.27
N GLU A 40 0.85 3.62 0.83
CA GLU A 40 -0.49 3.92 0.32
C GLU A 40 -0.79 3.13 -0.95
N TYR A 41 0.18 3.06 -1.87
CA TYR A 41 0.05 2.26 -3.09
C TYR A 41 -0.23 0.78 -2.79
N LYS A 42 0.47 0.20 -1.81
CA LYS A 42 0.24 -1.21 -1.41
C LYS A 42 -1.16 -1.40 -0.81
N ALA A 43 -1.62 -0.46 0.02
CA ALA A 43 -2.95 -0.51 0.63
C ALA A 43 -4.04 -0.42 -0.45
N LEU A 44 -3.90 0.52 -1.39
CA LEU A 44 -4.83 0.69 -2.51
C LEU A 44 -4.92 -0.58 -3.38
N LYS A 45 -3.78 -1.21 -3.67
CA LYS A 45 -3.76 -2.47 -4.43
C LYS A 45 -4.50 -3.61 -3.72
N GLN A 46 -4.39 -3.69 -2.39
CA GLN A 46 -5.10 -4.69 -1.60
C GLN A 46 -6.61 -4.43 -1.62
N GLU A 47 -7.02 -3.19 -1.45
CA GLU A 47 -8.42 -2.80 -1.49
C GLU A 47 -9.04 -3.06 -2.86
N MET A 48 -8.33 -2.75 -3.95
CA MET A 48 -8.78 -3.02 -5.31
C MET A 48 -8.95 -4.53 -5.57
N ALA A 49 -8.11 -5.39 -4.98
CA ALA A 49 -8.27 -6.83 -5.09
C ALA A 49 -9.52 -7.32 -4.34
N ARG A 50 -9.75 -6.82 -3.12
CA ARG A 50 -10.93 -7.12 -2.30
C ARG A 50 -12.22 -6.71 -3.02
N LEU A 51 -12.27 -5.48 -3.52
CA LEU A 51 -13.43 -4.96 -4.25
C LEU A 51 -13.74 -5.76 -5.52
N LYS A 52 -12.71 -6.20 -6.25
CA LYS A 52 -12.91 -7.08 -7.43
C LYS A 52 -13.51 -8.43 -7.03
N GLU A 53 -13.05 -9.03 -5.94
CA GLU A 53 -13.60 -10.28 -5.44
C GLU A 53 -15.07 -10.11 -5.01
N GLU A 54 -15.38 -9.08 -4.24
CA GLU A 54 -16.76 -8.75 -3.84
C GLU A 54 -17.65 -8.52 -5.06
N ASN A 55 -17.16 -7.80 -6.07
CA ASN A 55 -17.90 -7.54 -7.31
C ASN A 55 -18.22 -8.84 -8.08
N GLU A 56 -17.29 -9.78 -8.14
CA GLU A 56 -17.52 -11.08 -8.80
C GLU A 56 -18.53 -11.95 -8.03
N ILE A 57 -18.52 -11.91 -6.70
CA ILE A 57 -19.54 -12.59 -5.88
C ILE A 57 -20.93 -11.99 -6.16
N LEU A 58 -21.04 -10.66 -6.20
CA LEU A 58 -22.30 -9.97 -6.48
C LEU A 58 -22.83 -10.30 -7.87
N LYS A 59 -21.98 -10.31 -8.90
CA LYS A 59 -22.38 -10.72 -10.27
C LYS A 59 -22.93 -12.14 -10.29
N LYS A 60 -22.27 -13.09 -9.63
CA LYS A 60 -22.73 -14.48 -9.53
C LYS A 60 -24.09 -14.57 -8.84
N ALA A 61 -24.28 -13.84 -7.73
CA ALA A 61 -25.54 -13.79 -7.02
C ALA A 61 -26.67 -13.23 -7.91
N MET A 62 -26.44 -12.09 -8.60
CA MET A 62 -27.40 -11.51 -9.53
C MET A 62 -27.80 -12.48 -10.65
N ALA A 63 -26.85 -13.22 -11.22
CA ALA A 63 -27.15 -14.20 -12.26
C ALA A 63 -28.02 -15.37 -11.76
N ILE A 64 -27.91 -15.74 -10.48
CA ILE A 64 -28.79 -16.74 -9.86
C ILE A 64 -30.19 -16.15 -9.66
N PHE A 65 -30.28 -14.93 -9.13
CA PHE A 65 -31.57 -14.27 -8.89
C PHE A 65 -32.34 -13.99 -10.19
N ALA A 66 -31.66 -13.61 -11.26
CA ALA A 66 -32.30 -13.32 -12.56
C ALA A 66 -32.80 -14.57 -13.30
N LYS A 67 -32.33 -15.77 -12.92
CA LYS A 67 -32.79 -17.06 -13.49
C LYS A 67 -34.02 -17.63 -12.76
N LYS A 68 -34.41 -17.05 -11.63
CA LYS A 68 -35.58 -17.45 -10.84
C LYS A 68 -36.76 -16.54 -11.15
#